data_AF-A0A963F736-F1
#
_entry.id   AF-A0A963F736-F1
#
_cell.length_a   1.000
_cell.length_b   1.000
_cell.length_c   1.000
_cell.angle_alpha   90.00
_cell.angle_beta   90.00
_cell.angle_gamma   90.00
#
_symmetry.space_group_name_H-M   'P 1'
#
loop_
_entity.id
_entity.type
_entity.pdbx_description
1 polymer ?
#
loop_
_entity_poly.entity_id
_entity_poly.type
_entity_poly.pdbx_seq_one_letter_code
_entity_poly.pdbx_strand_id
1 'polypeptide(L)'
;MSETESPYGAVIYWDLGHQTPQSDEAFLVELCRRIGQGLREKRPDDSKYLLALESDHYSDLSEVLDALSDEQQKLLMLWDGFDRPLASGRLTRNLWDQLRELASKPSLRLVTASRQTLRELIRSEESAASDFWGVFDMM
;
A
#
# COMPACT_ATOMS: atom_id res chain seq x y z
N MET A 1 1.41 32.16 -11.13
CA MET A 1 1.77 31.06 -10.21
C MET A 1 1.58 29.80 -11.03
N SER A 2 2.67 29.12 -11.38
CA SER A 2 2.61 27.86 -12.11
C SER A 2 1.97 26.84 -11.18
N GLU A 3 0.81 26.28 -11.54
CA GLU A 3 0.32 25.04 -10.94
C GLU A 3 1.37 23.98 -11.25
N THR A 4 2.23 23.69 -10.27
CA THR A 4 3.15 22.57 -10.37
C THR A 4 2.26 21.33 -10.37
N GLU A 5 2.04 20.77 -11.55
CA GLU A 5 1.27 19.54 -11.73
C GLU A 5 1.86 18.49 -10.77
N SER A 6 0.99 17.88 -9.95
CA SER A 6 1.41 16.90 -8.95
C SER A 6 2.24 15.80 -9.63
N PRO A 7 3.40 15.40 -9.08
CA PRO A 7 4.22 14.33 -9.67
C PRO A 7 3.56 12.95 -9.58
N TYR A 8 2.36 12.86 -8.99
CA TYR A 8 1.62 11.64 -8.79
C TYR A 8 0.50 11.47 -9.83
N GLY A 9 0.48 10.31 -10.47
CA GLY A 9 -0.58 9.84 -11.34
C GLY A 9 -1.91 9.74 -10.57
N ALA A 10 -1.89 9.26 -9.33
CA ALA A 10 -3.03 9.28 -8.43
C ALA A 10 -2.59 9.47 -6.98
N VAL A 11 -3.48 10.07 -6.18
CA VAL A 11 -3.36 10.17 -4.72
C VAL A 11 -4.57 9.47 -4.12
N ILE A 12 -4.34 8.44 -3.32
CA ILE A 12 -5.38 7.52 -2.85
C ILE A 12 -5.36 7.52 -1.32
N TYR A 13 -6.51 7.82 -0.71
CA TYR A 13 -6.68 7.76 0.74
C TYR A 13 -7.33 6.45 1.18
N TRP A 14 -6.79 5.87 2.26
CA TRP A 14 -7.32 4.67 2.90
C TRP A 14 -7.33 4.84 4.42
N ASP A 15 -8.54 4.90 4.99
CA ASP A 15 -8.77 4.85 6.43
C ASP A 15 -8.73 3.40 6.93
N LEU A 16 -7.54 2.94 7.28
CA LEU A 16 -7.29 1.64 7.90
C LEU A 16 -7.75 1.57 9.36
N GLY A 17 -8.01 2.72 9.98
CA GLY A 17 -8.55 2.81 11.33
C GLY A 17 -10.00 2.31 11.43
N HIS A 18 -10.83 2.63 10.44
CA HIS A 18 -12.22 2.17 10.40
C HIS A 18 -12.45 1.00 9.45
N GLN A 19 -11.60 0.85 8.43
CA GLN A 19 -11.75 -0.17 7.38
C GLN A 19 -10.58 -1.16 7.44
N THR A 20 -10.32 -1.69 8.63
CA THR A 20 -9.23 -2.62 8.91
C THR A 20 -9.50 -3.99 8.28
N PRO A 21 -8.69 -4.46 7.33
CA PRO A 21 -8.79 -5.81 6.78
C PRO A 21 -8.53 -6.87 7.86
N GLN A 22 -9.16 -8.04 7.72
CA GLN A 22 -9.15 -9.09 8.75
C GLN A 22 -8.29 -10.32 8.37
N SER A 23 -7.67 -10.29 7.20
CA SER A 23 -6.74 -11.29 6.69
C SER A 23 -5.83 -10.67 5.62
N ASP A 24 -4.72 -11.34 5.30
CA ASP A 24 -3.81 -10.94 4.23
C ASP A 24 -4.51 -10.82 2.87
N GLU A 25 -5.35 -11.80 2.55
CA GLU A 25 -6.15 -11.80 1.33
C GLU A 25 -7.11 -10.60 1.27
N ALA A 26 -7.86 -10.35 2.35
CA ALA A 26 -8.76 -9.21 2.41
C ALA A 26 -8.02 -7.88 2.29
N PHE A 27 -6.79 -7.80 2.80
CA PHE A 27 -5.93 -6.63 2.66
C PHE A 27 -5.55 -6.40 1.20
N LEU A 28 -5.06 -7.43 0.51
CA LEU A 28 -4.63 -7.34 -0.89
C LEU A 28 -5.80 -7.04 -1.83
N VAL A 29 -6.95 -7.69 -1.63
CA VAL A 29 -8.18 -7.41 -2.39
C VAL A 29 -8.55 -5.92 -2.27
N GLU A 30 -8.58 -5.40 -1.05
CA GLU A 30 -8.93 -4.01 -0.80
C GLU A 30 -7.88 -3.04 -1.35
N LEU A 31 -6.59 -3.39 -1.26
CA LEU A 31 -5.49 -2.61 -1.85
C LEU A 31 -5.62 -2.52 -3.38
N CYS A 32 -5.83 -3.65 -4.06
CA CYS A 32 -6.08 -3.69 -5.51
C CYS A 32 -7.30 -2.85 -5.87
N ARG A 33 -8.39 -2.97 -5.10
CA ARG A 33 -9.61 -2.18 -5.32
C ARG A 33 -9.36 -0.68 -5.20
N ARG A 34 -8.61 -0.24 -4.19
CA ARG A 34 -8.27 1.17 -3.96
C ARG A 34 -7.41 1.74 -5.09
N ILE A 35 -6.38 1.01 -5.48
CA ILE A 35 -5.47 1.41 -6.56
C ILE A 35 -6.22 1.41 -7.89
N GLY A 36 -6.96 0.35 -8.20
CA GLY A 36 -7.79 0.28 -9.39
C GLY A 36 -8.79 1.43 -9.48
N GLN A 37 -9.41 1.84 -8.36
CA GLN A 37 -10.27 3.03 -8.33
C GLN A 37 -9.51 4.33 -8.58
N GLY A 38 -8.34 4.51 -7.97
CA GLY A 38 -7.50 5.70 -8.17
C GLY A 38 -6.94 5.84 -9.58
N LEU A 39 -6.79 4.73 -10.31
CA LEU A 39 -6.29 4.70 -11.68
C LEU A 39 -7.33 4.99 -12.76
N ARG A 40 -8.63 5.02 -12.44
CA ARG A 40 -9.73 5.08 -13.43
C ARG A 40 -9.58 6.13 -14.52
N GLU A 41 -9.14 7.34 -14.15
CA GLU A 41 -9.07 8.46 -15.08
C GLU A 41 -7.82 8.43 -15.96
N LYS A 42 -6.67 8.05 -15.40
CA LYS A 42 -5.38 8.12 -16.10
C LYS A 42 -4.93 6.80 -16.72
N ARG A 43 -5.39 5.67 -16.19
CA ARG A 43 -5.05 4.30 -16.62
C ARG A 43 -6.27 3.39 -16.53
N PRO A 44 -7.27 3.60 -17.41
CA PRO A 44 -8.54 2.87 -17.35
C PRO A 44 -8.39 1.36 -17.58
N ASP A 45 -7.36 0.90 -18.29
CA ASP A 45 -7.14 -0.51 -18.54
C ASP A 45 -6.58 -1.22 -17.29
N ASP A 46 -5.54 -0.67 -16.66
CA ASP A 46 -5.02 -1.16 -15.37
C ASP A 46 -6.08 -1.07 -14.27
N SER A 47 -6.91 -0.02 -14.30
CA SER A 47 -8.06 0.12 -13.41
C SER A 47 -9.04 -1.04 -13.56
N LYS A 48 -9.45 -1.37 -14.79
CA LYS A 48 -10.36 -2.50 -15.05
C LYS A 48 -9.71 -3.82 -14.68
N TYR A 49 -8.42 -3.98 -14.97
CA TYR A 49 -7.67 -5.18 -14.63
C TYR A 49 -7.71 -5.45 -13.13
N LEU A 50 -7.25 -4.50 -12.31
CA LEU A 50 -7.22 -4.64 -10.85
C LEU A 50 -8.60 -4.81 -10.21
N LEU A 51 -9.64 -4.21 -10.81
CA LEU A 51 -11.01 -4.31 -10.29
C LEU A 51 -11.73 -5.61 -10.68
N ALA A 52 -11.18 -6.37 -11.63
CA ALA A 52 -11.76 -7.63 -12.11
C ALA A 52 -11.02 -8.88 -11.59
N LEU A 53 -9.99 -8.72 -10.75
CA LEU A 53 -9.23 -9.83 -10.18
C LEU A 53 -10.10 -10.67 -9.24
N GLU A 54 -10.01 -11.98 -9.39
CA GLU A 54 -10.61 -12.96 -8.47
C GLU A 54 -9.56 -13.66 -7.60
N SER A 55 -8.30 -13.75 -8.07
CA SER A 55 -7.17 -14.36 -7.38
C SER A 55 -5.87 -13.59 -7.66
N ASP A 56 -4.75 -14.08 -7.10
CA ASP A 56 -3.39 -13.64 -7.43
C ASP A 56 -3.08 -12.14 -7.27
N HIS A 57 -3.93 -11.43 -6.51
CA HIS A 57 -3.89 -10.00 -6.21
C HIS A 57 -2.50 -9.41 -6.00
N TYR A 58 -1.62 -10.12 -5.29
CA TYR A 58 -0.23 -9.68 -5.09
C TYR A 58 0.56 -9.60 -6.40
N SER A 59 0.56 -10.68 -7.18
CA SER A 59 1.34 -10.78 -8.43
C SER A 59 0.85 -9.76 -9.44
N ASP A 60 -0.47 -9.66 -9.60
CA ASP A 60 -1.10 -8.74 -10.56
C ASP A 60 -0.90 -7.28 -10.17
N LEU A 61 -0.99 -6.96 -8.87
CA LEU A 61 -0.66 -5.63 -8.39
C LEU A 61 0.81 -5.29 -8.60
N SER A 62 1.70 -6.27 -8.37
CA SER A 62 3.13 -6.13 -8.58
C SER A 62 3.43 -5.76 -10.04
N GLU A 63 2.80 -6.46 -11.00
CA GLU A 63 2.93 -6.22 -12.44
C GLU A 63 2.46 -4.81 -12.83
N VAL A 64 1.29 -4.38 -12.35
CA VAL A 64 0.79 -3.02 -12.61
C VAL A 64 1.75 -1.95 -12.06
N LEU A 65 2.33 -2.19 -10.88
CA LEU A 65 3.30 -1.27 -10.29
C LEU A 65 4.65 -1.28 -11.03
N ASP A 66 5.03 -2.38 -11.69
CA ASP A 66 6.21 -2.41 -12.57
C ASP A 66 5.96 -1.62 -13.84
N ALA A 67 4.81 -1.81 -14.50
CA ALA A 67 4.44 -1.02 -15.67
C ALA A 67 4.43 0.49 -15.37
N LEU A 68 3.90 0.88 -14.21
CA LEU A 68 3.96 2.27 -13.74
C LEU A 68 5.41 2.77 -13.52
N SER A 69 6.29 1.89 -13.03
CA SER A 69 7.71 2.23 -12.80
C SER A 69 8.44 2.48 -14.11
N ASP A 70 8.21 1.64 -15.11
CA ASP A 70 8.80 1.76 -16.46
C ASP A 70 8.37 3.07 -17.13
N GLU A 71 7.14 3.49 -16.90
CA GLU A 71 6.60 4.77 -17.37
C GLU A 71 6.94 5.97 -16.48
N GLN A 72 7.74 5.77 -15.42
CA GLN A 72 8.13 6.79 -14.44
C GLN A 72 6.94 7.47 -13.75
N GLN A 73 5.79 6.80 -13.70
CA GLN A 73 4.59 7.25 -13.01
C GLN A 73 4.61 6.83 -11.54
N LYS A 74 4.01 7.66 -10.69
CA LYS A 74 4.00 7.44 -9.23
C LYS A 74 2.59 7.51 -8.68
N LEU A 75 2.30 6.62 -7.74
CA LEU A 75 1.09 6.61 -6.93
C LEU A 75 1.46 7.00 -5.51
N LEU A 76 0.63 7.84 -4.90
CA LEU A 76 0.73 8.16 -3.49
C LEU A 76 -0.46 7.54 -2.76
N MET A 77 -0.19 6.65 -1.82
CA MET A 77 -1.17 6.12 -0.89
C MET A 77 -1.03 6.82 0.46
N LEU A 78 -2.13 7.34 0.98
CA LEU A 78 -2.25 7.92 2.31
C LEU A 78 -3.01 6.93 3.18
N TRP A 79 -2.31 6.27 4.09
CA TRP A 79 -2.87 5.28 5.01
C TRP A 79 -3.07 5.91 6.38
N ASP A 80 -4.32 6.04 6.82
CA ASP A 80 -4.66 6.61 8.12
C ASP A 80 -5.12 5.52 9.09
N GLY A 81 -4.66 5.57 10.34
CA GLY A 81 -4.95 4.55 11.35
C GLY A 81 -4.24 3.22 11.11
N PHE A 82 -3.04 3.25 10.54
CA PHE A 82 -2.25 2.04 10.23
C PHE A 82 -1.85 1.22 11.47
N ASP A 83 -2.01 1.78 12.68
CA ASP A 83 -1.81 1.08 13.94
C ASP A 83 -2.77 -0.08 14.17
N ARG A 84 -4.00 0.01 13.67
CA ARG A 84 -5.01 -1.03 13.90
C ARG A 84 -4.74 -2.34 13.14
N PRO A 85 -4.40 -2.33 11.84
CA PRO A 85 -3.96 -3.54 11.16
C PRO A 85 -2.81 -4.26 11.89
N LEU A 86 -1.81 -3.51 12.37
CA LEU A 86 -0.66 -4.04 13.10
C LEU A 86 -1.04 -4.62 14.47
N ALA A 87 -1.89 -3.94 15.24
CA ALA A 87 -2.34 -4.40 16.55
C ALA A 87 -3.30 -5.59 16.49
N SER A 88 -3.92 -5.87 15.34
CA SER A 88 -4.91 -6.93 15.20
C SER A 88 -4.34 -8.35 15.34
N GLY A 89 -3.04 -8.55 15.05
CA GLY A 89 -2.39 -9.86 15.02
C GLY A 89 -2.92 -10.81 13.93
N ARG A 90 -3.76 -10.32 13.02
CA ARG A 90 -4.37 -11.14 11.94
C ARG A 90 -3.60 -11.07 10.62
N LEU A 91 -2.68 -10.11 10.51
CA LEU A 91 -1.85 -9.92 9.34
C LEU A 91 -0.53 -10.64 9.54
N THR A 92 -0.20 -11.53 8.62
CA THR A 92 0.97 -12.39 8.76
C THR A 92 2.23 -11.71 8.23
N ARG A 93 3.39 -12.26 8.59
CA ARG A 93 4.68 -11.85 8.03
C ARG A 93 4.70 -11.87 6.49
N ASN A 94 3.99 -12.81 5.86
CA ASN A 94 3.96 -12.93 4.41
C ASN A 94 3.41 -11.66 3.74
N LEU A 95 2.31 -11.09 4.26
CA LEU A 95 1.79 -9.83 3.76
C LEU A 95 2.79 -8.69 3.95
N TRP A 96 3.47 -8.63 5.10
CA TRP A 96 4.44 -7.56 5.36
C TRP A 96 5.63 -7.61 4.41
N ASP A 97 6.13 -8.81 4.13
CA ASP A 97 7.23 -9.02 3.18
C ASP A 97 6.77 -8.65 1.75
N GLN A 98 5.55 -9.01 1.36
CA GLN A 98 4.93 -8.57 0.09
C GLN A 98 4.79 -7.05 0.01
N LEU A 99 4.25 -6.39 1.04
CA LEU A 99 4.09 -4.94 1.07
C LEU A 99 5.43 -4.22 1.03
N ARG A 100 6.48 -4.78 1.65
CA ARG A 100 7.85 -4.26 1.56
C ARG A 100 8.34 -4.28 0.11
N GLU A 101 8.13 -5.39 -0.59
CA GLU A 101 8.51 -5.51 -2.00
C GLU A 101 7.77 -4.48 -2.87
N LEU A 102 6.45 -4.35 -2.70
CA LEU A 102 5.66 -3.35 -3.43
C LEU A 102 6.09 -1.91 -3.12
N ALA A 103 6.34 -1.59 -1.85
CA ALA A 103 6.78 -0.26 -1.41
C ALA A 103 8.20 0.09 -1.86
N SER A 104 9.03 -0.92 -2.16
CA SER A 104 10.38 -0.71 -2.72
C SER A 104 10.32 -0.18 -4.17
N LYS A 105 9.21 -0.40 -4.87
CA LYS A 105 9.05 0.05 -6.25
C LYS A 105 8.97 1.58 -6.33
N PRO A 106 9.63 2.23 -7.32
CA PRO A 106 9.62 3.69 -7.43
C PRO A 106 8.23 4.25 -7.76
N SER A 107 7.35 3.42 -8.32
CA SER A 107 5.96 3.76 -8.64
C SER A 107 5.03 3.86 -7.43
N LEU A 108 5.40 3.33 -6.26
CA LEU A 108 4.57 3.40 -5.07
C LEU A 108 5.23 4.28 -4.00
N ARG A 109 4.45 5.19 -3.43
CA ARG A 109 4.80 5.98 -2.27
C ARG A 109 3.72 5.80 -1.21
N LEU A 110 4.14 5.38 -0.02
CA LEU A 110 3.25 5.21 1.11
C LEU A 110 3.53 6.33 2.12
N VAL A 111 2.47 6.98 2.58
CA VAL A 111 2.50 7.86 3.75
C VAL A 111 1.53 7.27 4.75
N THR A 112 2.04 6.88 5.91
CA THR A 112 1.23 6.31 6.99
C THR A 112 1.04 7.34 8.10
N ALA A 113 -0.19 7.43 8.59
CA ALA A 113 -0.57 8.12 9.81
C ALA A 113 -1.02 7.09 10.83
N SER A 114 -0.53 7.23 12.05
CA SER A 114 -0.83 6.36 13.17
C SER A 114 -1.08 7.24 14.40
N ARG A 115 -2.02 6.81 15.24
CA ARG A 115 -2.25 7.44 16.56
C ARG A 115 -1.31 6.92 17.64
N GLN A 116 -0.65 5.78 17.37
CA GLN A 116 0.40 5.19 18.20
C GLN A 116 1.78 5.61 17.69
N THR A 117 2.71 5.81 18.61
CA THR A 117 4.10 6.11 18.24
C THR A 117 4.76 4.88 17.60
N LEU A 118 5.76 5.09 16.73
CA LEU A 118 6.47 4.00 16.04
C LEU A 118 7.07 2.96 17.03
N ARG A 119 7.44 3.41 18.24
CA ARG A 119 7.92 2.56 19.35
C ARG A 119 6.86 1.64 19.96
N GLU A 120 5.59 2.00 19.86
CA GLU A 120 4.48 1.20 20.38
C GLU A 120 4.05 0.12 19.37
N LEU A 121 4.23 0.38 18.07
CA LEU A 121 3.89 -0.53 16.98
C LEU A 121 4.83 -1.73 16.84
N ILE A 122 6.10 -1.58 17.24
CA ILE A 122 7.15 -2.62 17.12
C ILE A 122 7.04 -3.71 18.21
N ARG A 123 6.05 -3.64 19.11
CA ARG A 123 5.96 -4.55 20.29
C ARG A 123 5.49 -5.98 20.02
N SER A 124 5.11 -6.31 18.79
CA SER A 124 4.81 -7.69 18.38
C SER A 124 6.12 -8.40 18.02
N GLU A 125 6.47 -9.48 18.72
CA GLU A 125 7.68 -10.29 18.45
C GLU A 125 7.75 -10.77 16.98
N GLU A 126 6.60 -11.04 16.36
CA GLU A 126 6.52 -11.45 14.95
C GLU A 126 6.73 -10.29 13.99
N SER A 127 6.28 -9.08 14.34
CA SER A 127 6.41 -7.89 13.51
C SER A 127 7.80 -7.26 13.62
N ALA A 128 8.44 -7.33 14.79
CA ALA A 128 9.77 -6.78 15.03
C ALA A 128 10.88 -7.46 14.21
N ALA A 129 10.66 -8.70 13.77
CA ALA A 129 11.62 -9.46 12.98
C ALA A 129 11.59 -9.13 11.47
N SER A 130 10.65 -8.30 11.00
CA SER A 130 10.58 -7.90 9.60
C SER A 130 11.46 -6.69 9.33
N ASP A 131 12.32 -6.79 8.33
CA ASP A 131 13.12 -5.68 7.81
C ASP A 131 12.27 -4.54 7.17
N PHE A 132 10.94 -4.69 7.09
CA PHE A 132 10.05 -3.61 6.66
C PHE A 132 10.28 -2.32 7.47
N TRP A 133 10.63 -2.45 8.76
CA TRP A 133 10.94 -1.30 9.62
C TRP A 133 12.19 -0.53 9.21
N GLY A 134 13.09 -1.14 8.42
CA GLY A 134 14.25 -0.44 7.84
C GLY A 134 13.88 0.70 6.89
N VAL A 135 12.62 0.74 6.42
CA VAL A 135 12.08 1.87 5.64
C VAL A 135 11.93 3.13 6.50
N PHE A 136 11.79 2.99 7.82
CA PHE A 136 11.60 4.10 8.76
C PHE A 136 12.88 4.50 9.53
N ASP A 137 13.91 3.65 9.55
CA ASP A 137 15.20 3.91 10.24
C ASP A 137 16.14 4.85 9.45
N MET A 138 15.85 5.15 8.19
CA MET A 138 16.56 6.16 7.39
C MET A 138 15.80 7.49 7.32
N MET A 139 15.67 8.16 8.47
CA MET A 139 15.45 9.61 8.60
C MET A 139 16.30 10.15 9.76
#